data_AF-A0A0F9CLK8-F1
#
_entry.id   AF-A0A0F9CLK8-F1
#
_cell.length_a   1.000
_cell.length_b   1.000
_cell.length_c   1.000
_cell.angle_alpha   90.00
_cell.angle_beta   90.00
_cell.angle_gamma   90.00
#
_symmetry.space_group_name_H-M   'P 1'
#
loop_
_entity.id
_entity.type
_entity.pdbx_description
1 polymer ?
#
loop_
_entity_poly.entity_id
_entity_poly.type
_entity_poly.pdbx_seq_one_letter_code
_entity_poly.pdbx_strand_id
1 'polypeptide(L)'
;MLRGFYFTCILLLLTLSLPSGSVSSEYRAKSGPLVVQFRDNLLTVRVNNLTLKEVLKEISKQTGIEIVSYASTEMAVSADFSDLVSDEGLKRLIRSFSFIFIYNSPNSKDVRKALTKIIIYPKTYKELHKREETMDVLSRPEDENTFDRLTDVFSKSEDPDFGAMAVDELGDLRDERAIDVLVQEVVDTDPMVRISAIHALGEIGGELVVQILTDALSDEYDHVREFAADVLKSLKERDPSYQ
;
A
#
# COMPACT_ATOMS: atom_id res chain seq x y z
N MET A 1 14.12 82.97 -17.07
CA MET A 1 12.75 82.64 -16.59
C MET A 1 12.86 81.47 -15.62
N LEU A 2 12.26 81.63 -14.42
CA LEU A 2 11.96 80.65 -13.36
C LEU A 2 13.17 79.98 -12.65
N ARG A 3 13.58 80.45 -11.47
CA ARG A 3 12.99 80.34 -10.10
C ARG A 3 13.49 79.09 -9.37
N GLY A 4 14.36 79.31 -8.39
CA GLY A 4 14.75 78.33 -7.39
C GLY A 4 13.63 78.06 -6.39
N PHE A 5 13.70 76.90 -5.75
CA PHE A 5 13.09 76.61 -4.46
C PHE A 5 13.99 75.63 -3.71
N TYR A 6 14.53 76.11 -2.60
CA TYR A 6 15.11 75.29 -1.54
C TYR A 6 13.97 74.47 -0.91
N PHE A 7 14.08 73.15 -0.89
CA PHE A 7 13.26 72.31 -0.01
C PHE A 7 14.19 71.63 0.99
N THR A 8 14.16 72.19 2.20
CA THR A 8 14.79 71.69 3.41
C THR A 8 14.23 70.34 3.83
N CYS A 9 15.13 69.46 4.25
CA CYS A 9 14.87 68.18 4.91
C CYS A 9 13.87 68.31 6.08
N ILE A 10 12.85 67.46 6.09
CA ILE A 10 12.20 67.00 7.32
C ILE A 10 12.23 65.48 7.28
N LEU A 11 13.21 64.90 7.96
CA LEU A 11 13.33 63.46 8.20
C LEU A 11 12.43 63.14 9.40
N LEU A 12 11.24 62.61 9.16
CA LEU A 12 10.33 62.20 10.22
C LEU A 12 10.81 60.83 10.75
N LEU A 13 11.58 60.85 11.84
CA LEU A 13 11.96 59.66 12.60
C LEU A 13 10.72 59.09 13.30
N LEU A 14 10.03 58.16 12.64
CA LEU A 14 9.03 57.31 13.27
C LEU A 14 9.74 56.24 14.10
N THR A 15 9.92 56.50 15.38
CA THR A 15 10.28 55.44 16.35
C THR A 15 9.06 54.54 16.53
N LEU A 16 8.96 53.50 15.69
CA LEU A 16 8.02 52.41 15.95
C LEU A 16 8.52 51.68 17.21
N SER A 17 7.88 51.97 18.33
CA SER A 17 8.00 51.17 19.54
C SER A 17 7.44 49.78 19.25
N LEU A 18 8.31 48.82 18.94
CA LEU A 18 7.95 47.40 18.90
C LEU A 18 7.56 46.99 20.33
N PRO A 19 6.33 46.52 20.59
CA PRO A 19 6.05 45.89 21.86
C PRO A 19 6.86 44.60 21.92
N SER A 20 7.69 44.48 22.94
CA SER A 20 8.36 43.25 23.36
C SER A 20 7.28 42.24 23.81
N GLY A 21 6.67 41.58 22.83
CA GLY A 21 5.82 40.41 23.02
C GLY A 21 6.69 39.16 22.97
N SER A 22 6.70 38.43 24.07
CA SER A 22 7.29 37.10 24.21
C SER A 22 7.01 36.20 23.02
N VAL A 23 8.08 35.66 22.42
CA VAL A 23 8.01 34.52 21.51
C VAL A 23 7.61 33.30 22.35
N SER A 24 6.30 33.02 22.41
CA SER A 24 5.76 31.77 22.94
C SER A 24 4.95 31.09 21.86
N SER A 25 5.49 29.97 21.40
CA SER A 25 4.84 28.72 20.93
C SER A 25 3.45 28.77 20.28
N GLU A 26 3.34 28.01 19.19
CA GLU A 26 2.11 27.55 18.51
C GLU A 26 1.57 28.42 17.36
N TYR A 27 2.39 28.59 16.32
CA TYR A 27 1.86 28.46 14.96
C TYR A 27 1.83 26.96 14.60
N ARG A 28 0.88 26.22 15.16
CA ARG A 28 0.41 24.98 14.52
C ARG A 28 -0.24 25.42 13.22
N ALA A 29 0.44 25.22 12.08
CA ALA A 29 -0.22 25.34 10.78
C ALA A 29 -1.48 24.48 10.85
N LYS A 30 -2.67 25.10 10.81
CA LYS A 30 -3.93 24.36 10.72
C LYS A 30 -3.81 23.46 9.49
N SER A 31 -3.80 22.15 9.70
CA SER A 31 -4.02 21.19 8.63
C SER A 31 -5.27 21.65 7.87
N GLY A 32 -5.18 21.75 6.54
CA GLY A 32 -6.36 21.95 5.71
C GLY A 32 -7.36 20.80 5.95
N PRO A 33 -8.65 20.98 5.64
CA PRO A 33 -9.61 19.89 5.82
C PRO A 33 -9.16 18.68 5.01
N LEU A 34 -9.23 17.49 5.60
CA LEU A 34 -9.07 16.23 4.88
C LEU A 34 -10.18 16.14 3.82
N VAL A 35 -9.79 16.08 2.55
CA VAL A 35 -10.70 15.79 1.44
C VAL A 35 -10.40 14.39 0.97
N VAL A 36 -11.38 13.50 1.08
CA VAL A 36 -11.38 12.20 0.43
C VAL A 36 -12.66 12.12 -0.41
N GLN A 37 -12.50 11.87 -1.71
CA GLN A 37 -13.63 11.65 -2.61
C GLN A 37 -13.39 10.37 -3.41
N PHE A 38 -14.45 9.60 -3.60
CA PHE A 38 -14.42 8.36 -4.32
C PHE A 38 -15.56 8.28 -5.32
N ARG A 39 -15.25 8.02 -6.59
CA ARG A 39 -16.23 7.84 -7.67
C ARG A 39 -15.65 6.93 -8.74
N ASP A 40 -16.39 5.90 -9.15
CA ASP A 40 -16.03 5.05 -10.30
C ASP A 40 -14.58 4.52 -10.26
N ASN A 41 -14.13 4.06 -9.08
CA ASN A 41 -12.74 3.61 -8.80
C ASN A 41 -11.67 4.73 -8.81
N LEU A 42 -12.09 5.99 -8.87
CA LEU A 42 -11.22 7.15 -8.83
C LEU A 42 -11.23 7.78 -7.43
N LEU A 43 -10.04 7.88 -6.85
CA LEU A 43 -9.74 8.40 -5.54
C LEU A 43 -9.09 9.79 -5.65
N THR A 44 -9.67 10.75 -4.96
CA THR A 44 -9.10 12.07 -4.73
C THR A 44 -8.77 12.21 -3.25
N VAL A 45 -7.53 12.59 -2.93
CA VAL A 45 -7.09 12.86 -1.56
C VAL A 45 -6.37 14.20 -1.52
N ARG A 46 -6.85 15.10 -0.66
CA ARG A 46 -6.11 16.31 -0.25
C ARG A 46 -5.97 16.30 1.26
N VAL A 47 -4.73 16.24 1.71
CA VAL A 47 -4.40 16.22 3.12
C VAL A 47 -3.10 16.96 3.35
N ASN A 48 -3.06 17.75 4.42
CA ASN A 48 -1.87 18.44 4.85
C ASN A 48 -1.62 18.09 6.32
N ASN A 49 -0.53 17.36 6.57
CA ASN A 49 -0.02 17.04 7.90
C ASN A 49 -1.05 16.41 8.85
N LEU A 50 -1.68 15.31 8.41
CA LEU A 50 -2.61 14.50 9.22
C LEU A 50 -2.04 13.09 9.41
N THR A 51 -2.42 12.37 10.46
CA THR A 51 -1.91 11.00 10.66
C THR A 51 -2.37 10.08 9.54
N LEU A 52 -1.49 9.18 9.08
CA LEU A 52 -1.83 8.20 8.04
C LEU A 52 -3.04 7.36 8.46
N LYS A 53 -3.13 6.99 9.74
CA LYS A 53 -4.27 6.29 10.32
C LYS A 53 -5.61 7.00 10.07
N GLU A 54 -5.67 8.32 10.29
CA GLU A 54 -6.89 9.10 10.03
C GLU A 54 -7.24 9.16 8.54
N VAL A 55 -6.23 9.32 7.69
CA VAL A 55 -6.41 9.32 6.23
C VAL A 55 -6.93 7.97 5.74
N LEU A 56 -6.30 6.87 6.14
CA LEU A 56 -6.71 5.50 5.78
C LEU A 56 -8.11 5.18 6.29
N LYS A 57 -8.45 5.59 7.52
CA LYS A 57 -9.79 5.41 8.08
C LYS A 57 -10.87 6.11 7.23
N GLU A 58 -10.63 7.35 6.80
CA GLU A 58 -11.59 8.06 5.96
C GLU A 58 -11.64 7.46 4.55
N ILE A 59 -10.51 7.01 3.98
CA ILE A 59 -10.50 6.28 2.70
C ILE A 59 -11.33 5.00 2.80
N SER A 60 -11.10 4.17 3.81
CA SER A 60 -11.88 2.95 4.05
C SER A 60 -13.38 3.24 4.14
N LYS A 61 -13.76 4.29 4.87
CA LYS A 61 -15.15 4.72 5.01
C LYS A 61 -15.78 5.20 3.69
N GLN A 62 -15.03 5.91 2.84
CA GLN A 62 -15.54 6.46 1.58
C GLN A 62 -15.56 5.43 0.44
N THR A 63 -14.66 4.46 0.48
CA THR A 63 -14.47 3.46 -0.59
C THR A 63 -15.12 2.13 -0.29
N GLY A 64 -15.33 1.78 0.99
CA GLY A 64 -15.70 0.44 1.42
C GLY A 64 -14.54 -0.56 1.43
N ILE A 65 -13.31 -0.13 1.09
CA ILE A 65 -12.13 -0.98 1.14
C ILE A 65 -11.81 -1.28 2.61
N GLU A 66 -11.65 -2.56 2.94
CA GLU A 66 -11.14 -2.98 4.24
C GLU A 66 -9.65 -2.67 4.32
N ILE A 67 -9.22 -1.91 5.33
CA ILE A 67 -7.80 -1.58 5.52
C ILE A 67 -7.36 -2.14 6.87
N VAL A 68 -6.50 -3.16 6.81
CA VAL A 68 -5.89 -3.82 7.97
C VAL A 68 -4.43 -3.39 8.04
N SER A 69 -3.95 -3.00 9.22
CA SER A 69 -2.56 -2.56 9.40
C SER A 69 -1.93 -3.25 10.59
N TYR A 70 -0.85 -3.97 10.33
CA TYR A 70 0.08 -4.52 11.32
C TYR A 70 1.28 -3.59 11.58
N ALA A 71 1.38 -2.50 10.82
CA ALA A 71 2.36 -1.44 11.03
C ALA A 71 1.80 -0.27 11.86
N SER A 72 2.69 0.50 12.51
CA SER A 72 2.33 1.78 13.10
C SER A 72 2.06 2.83 12.01
N THR A 73 0.86 3.40 12.01
CA THR A 73 0.40 4.40 11.03
C THR A 73 0.17 5.78 11.66
N GLU A 74 0.83 6.06 12.79
CA GLU A 74 0.70 7.33 13.54
C GLU A 74 1.51 8.49 12.91
N MET A 75 2.33 8.21 11.89
CA MET A 75 3.10 9.23 11.17
C MET A 75 2.21 10.20 10.40
N ALA A 76 2.62 11.47 10.34
CA ALA A 76 1.91 12.48 9.57
C ALA A 76 2.22 12.37 8.06
N VAL A 77 1.19 12.51 7.23
CA VAL A 77 1.26 12.48 5.77
C VAL A 77 0.67 13.76 5.18
N SER A 78 1.22 14.15 4.03
CA SER A 78 0.70 15.22 3.18
C SER A 78 0.63 14.69 1.75
N ALA A 79 -0.51 14.86 1.11
CA ALA A 79 -0.75 14.41 -0.26
C ALA A 79 -1.81 15.30 -0.92
N ASP A 80 -1.62 15.55 -2.21
CA ASP A 80 -2.61 16.21 -3.05
C ASP A 80 -2.62 15.49 -4.40
N PHE A 81 -3.67 14.72 -4.63
CA PHE A 81 -3.94 14.10 -5.92
C PHE A 81 -5.45 14.02 -6.16
N SER A 82 -5.82 13.99 -7.43
CA SER A 82 -7.23 13.93 -7.85
C SER A 82 -7.38 12.87 -8.93
N ASP A 83 -8.50 12.17 -8.88
CA ASP A 83 -8.95 11.20 -9.88
C ASP A 83 -7.93 10.11 -10.24
N LEU A 84 -7.22 9.58 -9.22
CA LEU A 84 -6.32 8.45 -9.41
C LEU A 84 -7.07 7.13 -9.19
N VAL A 85 -6.68 6.07 -9.91
CA VAL A 85 -7.15 4.71 -9.60
C VAL A 85 -6.84 4.40 -8.13
N SER A 86 -7.79 3.79 -7.41
CA SER A 86 -7.73 3.61 -5.95
C SER A 86 -6.43 2.99 -5.45
N ASP A 87 -5.99 1.92 -6.11
CA ASP A 87 -4.75 1.21 -5.80
C ASP A 87 -3.52 2.12 -5.97
N GLU A 88 -3.43 2.86 -7.07
CA GLU A 88 -2.37 3.85 -7.31
C GLU A 88 -2.38 5.00 -6.29
N GLY A 89 -3.58 5.49 -5.94
CA GLY A 89 -3.73 6.51 -4.89
C GLY A 89 -3.26 6.01 -3.52
N LEU A 90 -3.62 4.78 -3.17
CA LEU A 90 -3.22 4.14 -1.91
C LEU A 90 -1.72 3.84 -1.87
N LYS A 91 -1.13 3.30 -2.95
CA LYS A 91 0.32 3.10 -3.11
C LYS A 91 1.12 4.36 -2.79
N ARG A 92 0.64 5.54 -3.24
CA ARG A 92 1.31 6.83 -2.94
C ARG A 92 1.32 7.16 -1.46
N LEU A 93 0.24 6.84 -0.74
CA LEU A 93 0.09 7.12 0.69
C LEU A 93 0.89 6.15 1.56
N ILE A 94 0.97 4.89 1.16
CA ILE A 94 1.56 3.81 1.97
C ILE A 94 2.94 3.35 1.48
N ARG A 95 3.61 4.13 0.62
CA ARG A 95 4.92 3.80 0.02
C ARG A 95 6.05 3.45 1.00
N SER A 96 5.90 3.84 2.27
CA SER A 96 6.87 3.55 3.34
C SER A 96 6.61 2.22 4.05
N PHE A 97 5.62 1.47 3.58
CA PHE A 97 5.17 0.19 4.12
C PHE A 97 5.20 -0.86 3.01
N SER A 98 5.30 -2.11 3.42
CA SER A 98 4.98 -3.25 2.56
C SER A 98 3.48 -3.48 2.64
N PHE A 99 2.85 -3.88 1.55
CA PHE A 99 1.40 -4.05 1.51
C PHE A 99 0.96 -5.11 0.50
N ILE A 100 -0.20 -5.71 0.75
CA ILE A 100 -0.87 -6.64 -0.15
C ILE A 100 -2.22 -6.04 -0.54
N PHE A 101 -2.54 -6.09 -1.83
CA PHE A 101 -3.83 -5.68 -2.38
C PHE A 101 -4.65 -6.90 -2.75
N ILE A 102 -5.82 -7.02 -2.15
CA ILE A 102 -6.77 -8.09 -2.41
C ILE A 102 -7.89 -7.52 -3.25
N TYR A 103 -8.08 -8.11 -4.43
CA TYR A 103 -9.11 -7.72 -5.36
C TYR A 103 -10.21 -8.78 -5.43
N ASN A 104 -11.46 -8.35 -5.56
CA ASN A 104 -12.55 -9.26 -5.89
C ASN A 104 -12.74 -9.33 -7.41
N SER A 105 -12.94 -10.56 -7.92
CA SER A 105 -13.36 -10.83 -9.29
C SER A 105 -14.72 -11.56 -9.25
N PRO A 106 -15.84 -10.82 -9.34
CA PRO A 106 -17.16 -11.43 -9.21
C PRO A 106 -17.55 -12.33 -10.40
N ASN A 107 -16.78 -12.35 -11.50
CA ASN A 107 -16.96 -13.26 -12.64
C ASN A 107 -15.75 -13.23 -13.59
N SER A 108 -15.41 -14.36 -14.21
CA SER A 108 -14.31 -14.50 -15.20
C SER A 108 -14.44 -13.64 -16.47
N LYS A 109 -15.55 -12.90 -16.63
CA LYS A 109 -15.83 -12.02 -17.77
C LYS A 109 -15.82 -10.52 -17.41
N ASP A 110 -15.74 -10.18 -16.12
CA ASP A 110 -15.72 -8.78 -15.69
C ASP A 110 -14.26 -8.34 -15.53
N VAL A 111 -13.81 -7.46 -16.42
CA VAL A 111 -12.38 -7.12 -16.58
C VAL A 111 -11.87 -6.23 -15.44
N ARG A 112 -12.77 -5.62 -14.66
CA ARG A 112 -12.36 -4.68 -13.60
C ARG A 112 -12.37 -5.37 -12.24
N LYS A 113 -11.22 -5.94 -11.88
CA LYS A 113 -10.87 -6.31 -10.49
C LYS A 113 -11.10 -5.09 -9.59
N ALA A 114 -12.00 -5.21 -8.61
CA ALA A 114 -12.25 -4.15 -7.64
C ALA A 114 -11.42 -4.39 -6.38
N LEU A 115 -10.60 -3.42 -5.97
CA LEU A 115 -9.84 -3.50 -4.73
C LEU A 115 -10.82 -3.58 -3.55
N THR A 116 -10.73 -4.63 -2.73
CA THR A 116 -11.64 -4.86 -1.61
C THR A 116 -10.94 -4.81 -0.27
N LYS A 117 -9.68 -5.25 -0.19
CA LYS A 117 -8.92 -5.24 1.05
C LYS A 117 -7.46 -4.88 0.80
N ILE A 118 -6.88 -4.17 1.77
CA ILE A 118 -5.46 -3.84 1.82
C ILE A 118 -4.94 -4.26 3.17
N ILE A 119 -3.78 -4.90 3.15
CA ILE A 119 -3.07 -5.26 4.36
C ILE A 119 -1.71 -4.57 4.36
N ILE A 120 -1.40 -3.85 5.44
CA ILE A 120 -0.23 -2.98 5.55
C ILE A 120 0.70 -3.53 6.64
N TYR A 121 1.99 -3.64 6.32
CA TYR A 121 3.03 -4.21 7.16
C TYR A 121 4.22 -3.25 7.33
N PRO A 122 4.96 -3.35 8.44
CA PRO A 122 6.19 -2.57 8.59
C PRO A 122 7.20 -3.01 7.53
N LYS A 123 7.77 -2.04 6.81
CA LYS A 123 8.83 -2.30 5.84
C LYS A 123 10.08 -2.83 6.57
N THR A 124 10.63 -3.97 6.18
CA THR A 124 11.85 -4.53 6.81
C THR A 124 13.11 -3.90 6.21
N TYR A 125 14.22 -3.88 6.96
CA TYR A 125 15.46 -3.18 6.56
C TYR A 125 16.07 -3.73 5.25
N LYS A 126 15.78 -4.98 4.86
CA LYS A 126 16.21 -5.58 3.59
C LYS A 126 15.53 -4.93 2.38
N GLU A 127 14.34 -4.36 2.54
CA GLU A 127 13.50 -3.79 1.48
C GLU A 127 13.81 -2.31 1.17
N LEU A 128 14.69 -1.67 1.95
CA LEU A 128 14.96 -0.22 1.87
C LEU A 128 16.01 0.18 0.82
N HIS A 129 16.78 -0.78 0.28
CA HIS A 129 17.90 -0.48 -0.62
C HIS A 129 17.97 -1.42 -1.82
N LYS A 130 17.22 -1.09 -2.87
CA LYS A 130 17.57 -1.24 -4.31
C LYS A 130 16.28 -1.07 -5.10
N ARG A 131 16.21 -0.02 -5.91
CA ARG A 131 15.11 0.18 -6.86
C ARG A 131 15.73 0.69 -8.14
N GLU A 132 15.67 -0.13 -9.19
CA GLU A 132 15.79 0.17 -10.63
C GLU A 132 16.42 -1.03 -11.34
N GLU A 133 15.63 -2.08 -11.68
CA GLU A 133 15.93 -2.92 -12.87
C GLU A 133 14.89 -3.99 -13.24
N THR A 134 13.58 -3.86 -12.97
CA THR A 134 12.71 -5.06 -13.12
C THR A 134 11.27 -4.81 -13.59
N MET A 135 10.93 -3.58 -13.98
CA MET A 135 9.57 -3.23 -14.43
C MET A 135 9.19 -3.78 -15.82
N ASP A 136 10.15 -4.22 -16.64
CA ASP A 136 9.90 -4.64 -18.03
C ASP A 136 9.33 -6.08 -18.15
N VAL A 137 9.55 -6.92 -17.14
CA VAL A 137 9.17 -8.35 -17.20
C VAL A 137 7.65 -8.56 -17.04
N LEU A 138 6.99 -7.74 -16.22
CA LEU A 138 5.58 -7.89 -15.79
C LEU A 138 4.55 -7.34 -16.79
N SER A 139 4.96 -6.71 -17.89
CA SER A 139 4.01 -6.00 -18.79
C SER A 139 3.28 -6.89 -19.82
N ARG A 140 3.41 -8.23 -19.78
CA ARG A 140 2.80 -9.13 -20.78
C ARG A 140 2.39 -10.50 -20.20
N PRO A 141 1.19 -10.62 -19.61
CA PRO A 141 0.68 -11.86 -19.02
C PRO A 141 0.15 -12.92 -20.01
N GLU A 142 0.16 -12.68 -21.33
CA GLU A 142 -0.45 -13.58 -22.33
C GLU A 142 0.53 -14.56 -23.01
N ASP A 143 1.79 -14.65 -22.56
CA ASP A 143 2.78 -15.52 -23.22
C ASP A 143 2.88 -16.91 -22.56
N GLU A 144 3.07 -17.95 -23.37
CA GLU A 144 3.05 -19.37 -22.93
C GLU A 144 4.17 -19.69 -21.91
N ASN A 145 5.14 -18.78 -21.78
CA ASN A 145 6.31 -18.86 -20.90
C ASN A 145 6.21 -17.97 -19.63
N THR A 146 5.03 -17.42 -19.32
CA THR A 146 4.85 -16.49 -18.19
C THR A 146 5.18 -17.14 -16.85
N PHE A 147 4.77 -18.40 -16.63
CA PHE A 147 5.07 -19.15 -15.41
C PHE A 147 6.58 -19.33 -15.18
N ASP A 148 7.33 -19.81 -16.18
CA ASP A 148 8.78 -20.05 -16.04
C ASP A 148 9.53 -18.73 -15.85
N ARG A 149 9.07 -17.64 -16.47
CA ARG A 149 9.66 -16.30 -16.27
C ARG A 149 9.42 -15.77 -14.86
N LEU A 150 8.21 -15.94 -14.33
CA LEU A 150 7.88 -15.49 -12.97
C LEU A 150 8.60 -16.31 -11.91
N THR A 151 8.75 -17.63 -12.11
CA THR A 151 9.53 -18.48 -11.20
C THR A 151 11.03 -18.20 -11.30
N ASP A 152 11.57 -17.90 -12.49
CA ASP A 152 12.96 -17.47 -12.66
C ASP A 152 13.22 -16.12 -12.00
N VAL A 153 12.29 -15.17 -12.17
CA VAL A 153 12.32 -13.89 -11.47
C VAL A 153 12.27 -14.09 -9.96
N PHE A 154 11.31 -14.88 -9.48
CA PHE A 154 11.10 -15.12 -8.07
C PHE A 154 12.36 -15.72 -7.42
N SER A 155 12.90 -16.78 -8.01
CA SER A 155 14.08 -17.49 -7.50
C SER A 155 15.38 -16.69 -7.58
N LYS A 156 15.49 -15.72 -8.48
CA LYS A 156 16.69 -14.87 -8.66
C LYS A 156 16.57 -13.49 -8.06
N SER A 157 15.38 -13.08 -7.61
CA SER A 157 15.15 -11.73 -7.10
C SER A 157 15.77 -11.58 -5.71
N GLU A 158 16.78 -10.71 -5.61
CA GLU A 158 17.25 -10.19 -4.31
C GLU A 158 16.35 -9.06 -3.77
N ASP A 159 15.38 -8.58 -4.58
CA ASP A 159 14.44 -7.52 -4.23
C ASP A 159 13.13 -8.12 -3.68
N PRO A 160 12.80 -7.89 -2.40
CA PRO A 160 11.59 -8.45 -1.80
C PRO A 160 10.30 -7.83 -2.35
N ASP A 161 10.30 -6.54 -2.75
CA ASP A 161 9.12 -5.91 -3.37
C ASP A 161 8.83 -6.61 -4.72
N PHE A 162 9.86 -7.05 -5.44
CA PHE A 162 9.74 -7.76 -6.71
C PHE A 162 9.42 -9.24 -6.55
N GLY A 163 9.97 -9.90 -5.51
CA GLY A 163 9.58 -11.25 -5.12
C GLY A 163 8.09 -11.32 -4.77
N ALA A 164 7.58 -10.36 -4.00
CA ALA A 164 6.17 -10.24 -3.67
C ALA A 164 5.28 -10.04 -4.93
N MET A 165 5.69 -9.17 -5.85
CA MET A 165 4.97 -8.99 -7.13
C MET A 165 4.95 -10.26 -7.98
N ALA A 166 6.07 -10.99 -8.05
CA ALA A 166 6.14 -12.24 -8.79
C ALA A 166 5.25 -13.32 -8.15
N VAL A 167 5.20 -13.37 -6.82
CA VAL A 167 4.32 -14.26 -6.05
C VAL A 167 2.85 -13.91 -6.28
N ASP A 168 2.48 -12.64 -6.24
CA ASP A 168 1.12 -12.19 -6.54
C ASP A 168 0.70 -12.57 -7.97
N GLU A 169 1.58 -12.35 -8.96
CA GLU A 169 1.31 -12.73 -10.36
C GLU A 169 1.21 -14.26 -10.52
N LEU A 170 2.04 -15.04 -9.82
CA LEU A 170 1.93 -16.51 -9.79
C LEU A 170 0.58 -16.97 -9.20
N GLY A 171 0.09 -16.31 -8.16
CA GLY A 171 -1.24 -16.54 -7.59
C GLY A 171 -2.35 -16.20 -8.59
N ASP A 172 -2.23 -15.07 -9.28
CA ASP A 172 -3.17 -14.60 -10.30
C ASP A 172 -3.25 -15.53 -11.53
N LEU A 173 -2.13 -16.19 -11.89
CA LEU A 173 -2.12 -17.23 -12.92
C LEU A 173 -2.99 -18.44 -12.54
N ARG A 174 -3.19 -18.69 -11.23
CA ARG A 174 -3.91 -19.85 -10.68
C ARG A 174 -3.41 -21.19 -11.24
N ASP A 175 -2.13 -21.26 -11.58
CA ASP A 175 -1.50 -22.46 -12.08
C ASP A 175 -1.03 -23.32 -10.91
N GLU A 176 -1.54 -24.56 -10.80
CA GLU A 176 -1.19 -25.48 -9.70
C GLU A 176 0.32 -25.77 -9.63
N ARG A 177 1.07 -25.60 -10.74
CA ARG A 177 2.54 -25.73 -10.73
C ARG A 177 3.21 -24.73 -9.80
N ALA A 178 2.55 -23.61 -9.49
CA ALA A 178 3.07 -22.62 -8.53
C ALA A 178 3.06 -23.14 -7.10
N ILE A 179 2.23 -24.13 -6.76
CA ILE A 179 2.12 -24.67 -5.40
C ILE A 179 3.47 -25.21 -4.91
N ASP A 180 4.16 -25.98 -5.75
CA ASP A 180 5.46 -26.57 -5.39
C ASP A 180 6.53 -25.50 -5.11
N VAL A 181 6.47 -24.38 -5.81
CA VAL A 181 7.39 -23.26 -5.63
C VAL A 181 7.03 -22.46 -4.37
N LEU A 182 5.74 -22.15 -4.19
CA LEU A 182 5.26 -21.30 -3.09
C LEU A 182 5.29 -22.00 -1.73
N VAL A 183 5.23 -23.34 -1.66
CA VAL A 183 5.32 -24.09 -0.40
C VAL A 183 6.60 -23.81 0.37
N GLN A 184 7.73 -23.61 -0.33
CA GLN A 184 9.00 -23.32 0.34
C GLN A 184 8.98 -21.97 1.05
N GLU A 185 8.17 -21.04 0.54
CA GLU A 185 8.08 -19.67 1.01
C GLU A 185 7.13 -19.52 2.20
N VAL A 186 6.20 -20.46 2.38
CA VAL A 186 5.31 -20.52 3.57
C VAL A 186 6.09 -20.78 4.87
N VAL A 187 7.36 -21.20 4.77
CA VAL A 187 8.25 -21.41 5.93
C VAL A 187 9.49 -20.50 5.91
N ASP A 188 9.49 -19.44 5.08
CA ASP A 188 10.61 -18.50 5.02
C ASP A 188 10.85 -17.82 6.37
N THR A 189 12.09 -17.38 6.63
CA THR A 189 12.43 -16.68 7.87
C THR A 189 11.74 -15.33 8.04
N ASP A 190 11.41 -14.65 6.94
CA ASP A 190 10.70 -13.38 6.94
C ASP A 190 9.18 -13.63 6.92
N PRO A 191 8.43 -13.21 7.96
CA PRO A 191 6.97 -13.39 7.98
C PRO A 191 6.24 -12.73 6.81
N MET A 192 6.84 -11.73 6.16
CA MET A 192 6.22 -11.06 5.01
C MET A 192 6.26 -11.93 3.75
N VAL A 193 7.35 -12.68 3.57
CA VAL A 193 7.46 -13.66 2.48
C VAL A 193 6.43 -14.77 2.70
N ARG A 194 6.29 -15.25 3.94
CA ARG A 194 5.28 -16.26 4.30
C ARG A 194 3.86 -15.81 3.97
N ILE A 195 3.50 -14.58 4.34
CA ILE A 195 2.18 -14.01 4.04
C ILE A 195 1.94 -13.89 2.55
N SER A 196 2.93 -13.41 1.78
CA SER A 196 2.80 -13.30 0.32
C SER A 196 2.56 -14.68 -0.31
N ALA A 197 3.29 -15.70 0.14
CA ALA A 197 3.10 -17.08 -0.31
C ALA A 197 1.71 -17.62 0.07
N ILE A 198 1.25 -17.38 1.30
CA ILE A 198 -0.10 -17.74 1.77
C ILE A 198 -1.18 -17.07 0.91
N HIS A 199 -1.00 -15.80 0.52
CA HIS A 199 -1.92 -15.07 -0.36
C HIS A 199 -2.00 -15.73 -1.73
N ALA A 200 -0.86 -15.95 -2.39
CA ALA A 200 -0.80 -16.54 -3.72
C ALA A 200 -1.34 -17.98 -3.75
N LEU A 201 -1.00 -18.80 -2.75
CA LEU A 201 -1.59 -20.14 -2.59
C LEU A 201 -3.11 -20.05 -2.42
N GLY A 202 -3.60 -19.08 -1.65
CA GLY A 202 -5.03 -18.79 -1.50
C GLY A 202 -5.73 -18.42 -2.81
N GLU A 203 -5.06 -17.73 -3.73
CA GLU A 203 -5.62 -17.42 -5.05
C GLU A 203 -5.68 -18.66 -5.96
N ILE A 204 -4.70 -19.56 -5.86
CA ILE A 204 -4.68 -20.83 -6.58
C ILE A 204 -5.80 -21.76 -6.06
N GLY A 205 -5.89 -21.94 -4.74
CA GLY A 205 -6.87 -22.83 -4.10
C GLY A 205 -6.57 -24.32 -4.28
N GLY A 206 -7.54 -25.17 -3.91
CA GLY A 206 -7.40 -26.63 -3.94
C GLY A 206 -7.17 -27.27 -2.57
N GLU A 207 -7.42 -28.58 -2.47
CA GLU A 207 -7.33 -29.32 -1.19
C GLU A 207 -5.91 -29.31 -0.60
N LEU A 208 -4.89 -29.38 -1.45
CA LEU A 208 -3.49 -29.32 -1.02
C LEU A 208 -3.17 -27.95 -0.38
N VAL A 209 -3.66 -26.86 -0.97
CA VAL A 209 -3.53 -25.51 -0.40
C VAL A 209 -4.19 -25.43 0.97
N VAL A 210 -5.39 -25.99 1.14
CA VAL A 210 -6.08 -26.00 2.45
C VAL A 210 -5.22 -26.68 3.52
N GLN A 211 -4.55 -27.79 3.20
CA GLN A 211 -3.64 -28.46 4.14
C GLN A 211 -2.44 -27.58 4.49
N ILE A 212 -1.77 -26.99 3.49
CA ILE A 212 -0.62 -26.09 3.70
C ILE A 212 -1.00 -24.89 4.58
N LEU A 213 -2.14 -24.24 4.27
CA LEU A 213 -2.59 -23.08 5.02
C LEU A 213 -3.09 -23.43 6.43
N THR A 214 -3.55 -24.65 6.66
CA THR A 214 -3.90 -25.13 8.01
C THR A 214 -2.66 -25.18 8.91
N ASP A 215 -1.51 -25.59 8.38
CA ASP A 215 -0.24 -25.58 9.13
C ASP A 215 0.19 -24.14 9.47
N ALA A 216 -0.04 -23.18 8.57
CA ALA A 216 0.25 -21.76 8.79
C ALA A 216 -0.60 -21.13 9.92
N LEU A 217 -1.69 -21.77 10.36
CA LEU A 217 -2.43 -21.36 11.57
C LEU A 217 -1.63 -21.55 12.86
N SER A 218 -0.49 -22.23 12.81
CA SER A 218 0.42 -22.42 13.95
C SER A 218 1.69 -21.57 13.86
N ASP A 219 1.75 -20.58 12.96
CA ASP A 219 2.91 -19.71 12.79
C ASP A 219 3.26 -18.94 14.09
N GLU A 220 4.56 -18.70 14.29
CA GLU A 220 5.05 -17.99 15.49
C GLU A 220 4.56 -16.53 15.57
N TYR A 221 4.25 -15.90 14.44
CA TYR A 221 3.76 -14.52 14.40
C TYR A 221 2.24 -14.45 14.24
N ASP A 222 1.61 -13.69 15.14
CA ASP A 222 0.15 -13.54 15.21
C ASP A 222 -0.48 -13.10 13.89
N HIS A 223 0.14 -12.15 13.19
CA HIS A 223 -0.35 -11.61 11.93
C HIS A 223 -0.29 -12.61 10.77
N VAL A 224 0.65 -13.57 10.80
CA VAL A 224 0.70 -14.67 9.81
C VAL A 224 -0.44 -15.64 10.07
N ARG A 225 -0.67 -16.01 11.35
CA ARG A 225 -1.80 -16.89 11.73
C ARG A 225 -3.16 -16.29 11.38
N GLU A 226 -3.35 -15.01 11.68
CA GLU A 226 -4.57 -14.27 11.34
C GLU A 226 -4.81 -14.25 9.83
N PHE A 227 -3.76 -13.97 9.05
CA PHE A 227 -3.88 -13.94 7.60
C PHE A 227 -4.19 -15.33 7.01
N ALA A 228 -3.54 -16.39 7.50
CA ALA A 228 -3.86 -17.77 7.10
C ALA A 228 -5.33 -18.13 7.40
N ALA A 229 -5.85 -17.72 8.56
CA ALA A 229 -7.26 -17.92 8.92
C ALA A 229 -8.21 -17.17 7.98
N ASP A 230 -7.90 -15.92 7.64
CA ASP A 230 -8.67 -15.11 6.68
C ASP A 230 -8.69 -15.75 5.29
N VAL A 231 -7.55 -16.25 4.81
CA VAL A 231 -7.45 -16.91 3.50
C VAL A 231 -8.21 -18.23 3.50
N LEU A 232 -8.09 -19.06 4.53
CA LEU A 232 -8.85 -20.31 4.68
C LEU A 232 -10.36 -20.07 4.71
N LYS A 233 -10.80 -19.05 5.46
CA LYS A 233 -12.21 -18.64 5.47
C LYS A 233 -12.67 -18.24 4.07
N SER A 234 -11.87 -17.43 3.36
CA SER A 234 -12.17 -16.98 2.00
C SER A 234 -12.21 -18.14 0.99
N LEU A 235 -11.36 -19.15 1.16
CA LEU A 235 -11.40 -20.39 0.38
C LEU A 235 -12.71 -21.14 0.61
N LYS A 236 -13.11 -21.31 1.87
CA LYS A 236 -14.36 -21.99 2.25
C LYS A 236 -15.63 -21.25 1.78
N GLU A 237 -15.60 -19.92 1.78
CA GLU A 237 -16.68 -19.10 1.24
C GLU A 237 -16.79 -19.23 -0.29
N ARG A 238 -15.66 -19.41 -0.99
CA ARG A 238 -15.60 -19.68 -2.44
C ARG A 238 -16.03 -21.10 -2.79
N ASP A 239 -15.58 -22.09 -2.04
CA ASP A 239 -15.93 -23.50 -2.21
C ASP A 239 -16.20 -24.17 -0.84
N PRO A 240 -17.49 -24.39 -0.49
CA PRO A 240 -17.86 -25.02 0.78
C PRO A 240 -17.42 -26.49 0.95
N SER A 241 -16.88 -27.13 -0.10
CA SER A 241 -16.37 -28.50 0.00
C SER A 241 -15.03 -28.59 0.75
N TYR A 242 -14.29 -27.48 0.84
CA TYR A 242 -13.11 -27.38 1.69
C TYR A 242 -13.52 -27.51 3.16
N GLN A 243 -12.98 -28.51 3.84
CA GLN A 243 -13.34 -28.84 5.23
C GLN A 243 -12.62 -27.95 6.23
#